data_AF-A0A256ZAY1-F1
#
_entry.id   AF-A0A256ZAY1-F1
#
_cell.length_a   1.000
_cell.length_b   1.000
_cell.length_c   1.000
_cell.angle_alpha   90.00
_cell.angle_beta   90.00
_cell.angle_gamma   90.00
#
_symmetry.space_group_name_H-M   'P 1'
#
loop_
_entity.id
_entity.type
_entity.pdbx_description
1 polymer ?
#
loop_
_entity_poly.entity_id
_entity_poly.type
_entity_poly.pdbx_seq_one_letter_code
_entity_poly.pdbx_strand_id
1 'polypeptide(L)'
;MLPFLLALGGVVSDYVTTTIALTMCTGLYETHPQYSPVWALLIFWGAIAVLTLALPKEKPWTLSINALALASYIGAVNNTLVILGLFSGLVI
;
A
#
# COMPACT_ATOMS: atom_id res chain seq x y z
N MET A 1 17.36 1.26 3.04
CA MET A 1 16.50 2.46 3.14
C MET A 1 15.47 2.51 2.02
N LEU A 2 15.85 2.25 0.76
CA LEU A 2 14.92 2.20 -0.38
C LEU A 2 13.57 1.49 -0.11
N PRO A 3 13.51 0.24 0.44
CA PRO A 3 12.24 -0.44 0.65
C PRO A 3 11.33 0.27 1.66
N PHE A 4 11.89 0.94 2.67
CA PHE A 4 11.10 1.73 3.63
C PHE A 4 10.46 2.96 2.97
N LEU A 5 11.21 3.64 2.08
CA LEU A 5 10.69 4.78 1.31
C LEU A 5 9.64 4.34 0.30
N LEU A 6 9.83 3.19 -0.36
CA LEU A 6 8.85 2.60 -1.26
C LEU A 6 7.55 2.28 -0.51
N ALA A 7 7.64 1.62 0.65
CA ALA A 7 6.47 1.33 1.47
C ALA A 7 5.74 2.60 1.96
N LEU A 8 6.49 3.64 2.34
CA LEU A 8 5.90 4.92 2.72
C LEU A 8 5.13 5.54 1.55
N GLY A 9 5.74 5.57 0.36
CA GLY A 9 5.11 6.09 -0.85
C GLY A 9 3.81 5.36 -1.19
N GLY A 10 3.79 4.03 -1.10
CA GLY A 10 2.60 3.23 -1.38
C GLY A 10 1.48 3.49 -0.38
N VAL A 11 1.77 3.50 0.92
CA VAL A 11 0.77 3.79 1.98
C VAL A 11 0.22 5.22 1.86
N VAL A 12 1.07 6.20 1.58
CA VAL A 12 0.61 7.59 1.38
C VAL A 12 -0.25 7.68 0.12
N SER A 13 0.16 7.05 -0.98
CA SER A 13 -0.60 7.03 -2.23
C SER A 13 -1.98 6.38 -2.03
N ASP A 14 -2.03 5.27 -1.30
CA ASP A 14 -3.27 4.57 -0.95
C ASP A 14 -4.21 5.49 -0.15
N TYR A 15 -3.71 6.08 0.94
CA TYR A 15 -4.50 7.00 1.75
C TYR A 15 -5.00 8.24 0.99
N VAL A 16 -4.15 8.83 0.14
CA VAL A 16 -4.55 9.98 -0.70
C VAL A 16 -5.64 9.58 -1.68
N THR A 17 -5.50 8.44 -2.36
CA THR A 17 -6.52 7.95 -3.30
C THR A 17 -7.84 7.61 -2.60
N THR A 18 -7.81 6.99 -1.41
CA THR A 18 -9.01 6.81 -0.57
C THR A 18 -9.66 8.15 -0.24
N THR A 19 -8.88 9.14 0.21
CA THR A 19 -9.41 10.46 0.58
C THR A 19 -10.04 11.17 -0.61
N ILE A 20 -9.43 11.09 -1.79
CA ILE A 20 -9.98 11.63 -3.04
C ILE A 20 -11.30 10.94 -3.37
N ALA A 21 -11.36 9.60 -3.34
CA ALA A 21 -12.57 8.84 -3.63
C ALA A 21 -13.72 9.27 -2.69
N LEU A 22 -13.48 9.35 -1.39
CA LEU A 22 -14.51 9.68 -0.40
C LEU A 22 -14.97 11.14 -0.44
N THR A 23 -14.05 12.07 -0.78
CA THR A 23 -14.34 13.51 -0.74
C THR A 23 -14.87 14.04 -2.06
N MET A 24 -14.38 13.51 -3.18
CA MET A 24 -14.62 14.06 -4.52
C MET A 24 -15.51 13.17 -5.38
N CYS A 25 -15.63 11.87 -5.10
CA CYS A 25 -16.50 10.97 -5.85
C CYS A 25 -17.78 10.67 -5.05
N THR A 26 -18.91 11.20 -5.52
CA THR A 26 -20.21 10.92 -4.91
C THR A 26 -20.63 9.47 -5.13
N GLY A 27 -20.94 8.75 -4.05
CA GLY A 27 -21.46 7.38 -4.09
C GLY A 27 -20.44 6.28 -3.81
N LEU A 28 -19.17 6.62 -3.59
CA LEU A 28 -18.16 5.68 -3.09
C LEU A 28 -18.10 5.72 -1.55
N TYR A 29 -17.88 4.56 -0.95
CA TYR A 29 -17.68 4.42 0.50
C TYR A 29 -16.51 3.48 0.77
N GLU A 30 -15.87 3.65 1.92
CA GLU A 30 -14.75 2.83 2.34
C GLU A 30 -15.28 1.51 2.94
N THR A 31 -14.85 0.38 2.36
CA THR A 31 -15.29 -0.95 2.83
C THR A 31 -14.68 -1.28 4.19
N HIS A 32 -13.52 -0.69 4.53
CA HIS A 32 -12.81 -0.93 5.79
C HIS A 32 -12.62 0.36 6.59
N PRO A 33 -13.64 0.83 7.35
CA PRO A 33 -13.55 2.08 8.10
C PRO A 33 -12.52 2.05 9.24
N GLN A 34 -12.04 0.86 9.61
CA GLN A 34 -10.98 0.68 10.60
C GLN A 34 -9.57 0.79 10.01
N TYR A 35 -9.45 0.98 8.70
CA TYR A 35 -8.15 1.16 8.06
C TYR A 35 -7.42 2.37 8.64
N SER A 36 -6.14 2.19 8.95
CA SER A 36 -5.27 3.24 9.43
C SER A 36 -3.96 3.21 8.66
N PRO A 37 -3.58 4.31 7.98
CA PRO A 37 -2.33 4.36 7.23
C PRO A 37 -1.11 4.19 8.13
N VAL A 38 -1.21 4.61 9.41
CA VAL A 38 -0.13 4.44 10.38
C VAL A 38 0.07 2.96 10.70
N TRP A 39 -1.00 2.21 10.93
CA TRP A 39 -0.90 0.76 11.17
C TRP A 39 -0.38 0.01 9.95
N ALA A 40 -0.84 0.36 8.75
CA ALA A 40 -0.33 -0.21 7.50
C ALA A 40 1.18 0.03 7.34
N LEU A 41 1.63 1.26 7.62
CA LEU A 41 3.04 1.61 7.56
C LEU A 41 3.88 0.83 8.58
N LEU A 42 3.40 0.69 9.81
CA LEU A 42 4.07 -0.10 10.85
C LEU A 42 4.22 -1.57 10.46
N ILE A 43 3.19 -2.15 9.84
CA ILE A 43 3.23 -3.54 9.37
C ILE A 43 4.27 -3.69 8.25
N PHE A 44 4.24 -2.84 7.22
CA PHE A 44 5.19 -2.91 6.12
C PHE A 44 6.63 -2.66 6.58
N TRP A 45 6.86 -1.61 7.38
CA TRP A 45 8.18 -1.31 7.92
C TRP A 45 8.68 -2.39 8.86
N GLY A 46 7.81 -2.97 9.70
CA GLY A 46 8.14 -4.09 10.56
C GLY A 46 8.57 -5.32 9.76
N ALA A 47 7.79 -5.70 8.74
CA ALA A 47 8.12 -6.82 7.87
C ALA A 47 9.43 -6.59 7.09
N ILE A 48 9.62 -5.40 6.53
CA ILE A 48 10.86 -5.03 5.82
C ILE A 48 12.06 -5.08 6.78
N ALA A 49 11.91 -4.58 8.01
CA ALA A 49 12.97 -4.60 9.01
C ALA A 49 13.36 -6.04 9.38
N VAL A 50 12.38 -6.89 9.68
CA VAL A 50 12.61 -8.31 9.99
C VAL A 50 13.29 -9.02 8.83
N LEU A 51 12.80 -8.86 7.60
CA LEU A 51 13.40 -9.50 6.42
C LEU A 51 14.81 -8.97 6.12
N THR A 52 15.06 -7.68 6.31
CA THR A 52 16.39 -7.09 6.11
C THR A 52 17.41 -7.59 7.13
N LEU A 53 16.96 -7.91 8.35
CA LEU A 53 17.81 -8.47 9.41
C LEU A 53 18.00 -10.00 9.27
N ALA A 54 16.96 -10.70 8.82
CA ALA A 54 16.96 -12.17 8.74
C ALA A 54 17.59 -12.72 7.46
N LEU A 55 17.52 -12.00 6.33
CA LEU A 55 17.97 -12.47 5.03
C LEU A 55 19.38 -11.97 4.68
N PRO A 56 20.18 -12.79 3.95
CA PRO A 56 21.48 -12.36 3.49
C PRO A 56 21.35 -11.27 2.42
N LYS A 57 22.34 -10.38 2.33
CA LYS A 57 22.34 -9.20 1.45
C LYS A 57 22.61 -9.53 -0.04
N GLU A 58 22.11 -10.66 -0.51
CA GLU A 58 22.23 -11.07 -1.91
C GLU A 58 21.15 -10.41 -2.77
N LYS A 59 21.42 -10.34 -4.07
CA LYS A 59 20.50 -9.76 -5.07
C LYS A 59 19.07 -10.32 -5.02
N PRO A 60 18.81 -11.65 -4.94
CA PRO A 60 17.44 -12.16 -4.93
C PRO A 60 16.65 -11.71 -3.70
N TRP A 61 17.25 -11.74 -2.51
CA TRP A 61 16.58 -11.32 -1.28
C TRP A 61 16.29 -9.82 -1.26
N THR A 62 17.21 -9.02 -1.79
CA THR A 62 17.00 -7.57 -1.94
C THR A 62 15.84 -7.28 -2.89
N LEU A 63 15.71 -8.04 -3.99
CA LEU A 63 14.57 -7.94 -4.90
C LEU A 63 13.26 -8.30 -4.17
N SER A 64 13.23 -9.39 -3.41
CA SER A 64 12.05 -9.82 -2.65
C SER A 64 11.60 -8.77 -1.63
N ILE A 65 12.53 -8.15 -0.90
CA ILE A 65 12.21 -7.09 0.07
C ILE A 65 11.63 -5.85 -0.63
N ASN A 66 12.18 -5.47 -1.79
CA ASN A 66 11.64 -4.36 -2.58
C ASN A 66 10.27 -4.71 -3.18
N ALA A 67 10.06 -5.95 -3.64
CA ALA A 67 8.77 -6.42 -4.13
C ALA A 67 7.70 -6.38 -3.04
N LEU A 68 8.05 -6.79 -1.82
CA LEU A 68 7.16 -6.64 -0.66
C LEU A 68 6.83 -5.17 -0.40
N ALA A 69 7.81 -4.27 -0.44
CA ALA A 69 7.56 -2.84 -0.27
C ALA A 69 6.62 -2.28 -1.35
N LEU A 70 6.76 -2.72 -2.61
CA LEU A 70 5.88 -2.32 -3.70
C LEU A 70 4.43 -2.83 -3.53
N ALA A 71 4.21 -3.92 -2.80
CA ALA A 71 2.85 -4.41 -2.53
C ALA A 71 1.99 -3.39 -1.76
N SER A 72 2.60 -2.43 -1.06
CA SER A 72 1.87 -1.32 -0.42
C SER A 72 1.13 -0.42 -1.41
N TYR A 73 1.47 -0.44 -2.71
CA TYR A 73 0.77 0.30 -3.75
C TYR A 73 -0.51 -0.38 -4.25
N ILE A 74 -0.79 -1.63 -3.87
CA ILE A 74 -1.95 -2.37 -4.38
C ILE A 74 -3.26 -1.64 -4.05
N GLY A 75 -3.38 -1.10 -2.82
CA GLY A 75 -4.54 -0.29 -2.42
C GLY A 75 -4.69 0.96 -3.28
N ALA A 76 -3.60 1.70 -3.50
CA ALA A 76 -3.61 2.88 -4.35
C ALA A 76 -4.03 2.56 -5.80
N VAL A 77 -3.54 1.46 -6.36
CA VAL A 77 -3.93 1.00 -7.70
C VAL A 77 -5.41 0.64 -7.74
N ASN A 78 -5.90 -0.13 -6.76
CA ASN A 78 -7.31 -0.48 -6.65
C ASN A 78 -8.19 0.78 -6.60
N ASN A 79 -7.88 1.72 -5.71
CA ASN A 79 -8.64 2.96 -5.55
C ASN A 79 -8.61 3.80 -6.83
N THR A 80 -7.47 3.88 -7.50
CA THR A 80 -7.35 4.59 -8.78
C THR A 80 -8.24 3.96 -9.85
N LEU A 81 -8.28 2.64 -9.97
CA LEU A 81 -9.15 1.94 -10.93
C LEU A 81 -10.64 2.18 -10.64
N VAL A 82 -11.01 2.24 -9.35
CA VAL A 82 -12.38 2.56 -8.91
C VAL A 82 -12.75 4.00 -9.25
N ILE A 83 -11.88 4.96 -8.94
CA ILE A 83 -12.09 6.39 -9.25
C ILE A 83 -12.24 6.60 -10.77
N LEU A 84 -11.45 5.87 -11.58
CA LEU A 84 -11.53 5.93 -13.04
C LEU A 84 -12.74 5.19 -13.63
N GLY A 85 -13.54 4.50 -12.82
CA GLY A 85 -14.71 3.73 -13.25
C GLY A 85 -14.37 2.48 -14.07
N LEU A 86 -13.10 2.04 -14.05
CA LEU A 86 -12.64 0.85 -14.77
C LEU A 86 -12.98 -0.45 -14.02
N PHE A 87 -13.29 -0.34 -12.73
CA PHE A 87 -13.55 -1.45 -11.84
C PHE A 87 -14.45 -0.99 -10.67
N SER A 88 -15.33 -1.86 -10.17
CA SER A 88 -16.25 -1.52 -9.05
C SER A 88 -15.61 -1.66 -7.66
N GLY A 89 -14.33 -2.03 -7.60
CA GLY A 89 -13.60 -2.28 -6.37
C GLY A 89 -13.60 -3.76 -6.00
N LEU A 90 -12.58 -4.16 -5.23
CA LEU A 90 -12.46 -5.52 -4.72
C LEU A 90 -13.58 -5.78 -3.72
N VAL A 91 -14.56 -6.59 -4.13
CA VAL A 91 -15.59 -7.14 -3.24
C VAL A 91 -14.98 -8.37 -2.58
N ILE A 92 -14.48 -8.19 -1.35
CA ILE A 92 -13.96 -9.28 -0.51
C ILE A 92 -14.89 -9.43 0.68
#